data_AF-A0A1A2SFQ0-F1
#
_entry.id   AF-A0A1A2SFQ0-F1
#
_cell.length_a   1.000
_cell.length_b   1.000
_cell.length_c   1.000
_cell.angle_alpha   90.00
_cell.angle_beta   90.00
_cell.angle_gamma   90.00
#
_symmetry.space_group_name_H-M   'P 1'
#
loop_
_entity.id
_entity.type
_entity.pdbx_description
1 polymer ?
#
loop_
_entity_poly.entity_id
_entity_poly.type
_entity_poly.pdbx_seq_one_letter_code
_entity_poly.pdbx_strand_id
1 'polypeptide(L)'
;MALFLMGADVCIARERAGHDRDSAIPQMRAAMDDLFQADCHFYGILTTSFLVETLMERGLDGDVAEAEVAIERLAAVRADEGLVIRDIWLLRLRALLARAHGDDARYRDFRDRYRETARTLAFEGHIAWAQAMPGRRQA
;
A
#
# COMPACT_ATOMS: atom_id res chain seq x y z
N MET A 1 -18.71 -16.06 -5.29
CA MET A 1 -19.13 -14.89 -6.09
C MET A 1 -18.94 -13.56 -5.32
N ALA A 2 -19.22 -13.49 -4.02
CA ALA A 2 -19.04 -12.28 -3.21
C ALA A 2 -17.58 -11.76 -3.12
N LEU A 3 -16.58 -12.64 -3.05
CA LEU A 3 -15.17 -12.25 -2.96
C LEU A 3 -14.63 -11.56 -4.22
N PHE A 4 -15.19 -11.88 -5.40
CA PHE A 4 -14.82 -11.23 -6.67
C PHE A 4 -15.40 -9.82 -6.77
N LEU A 5 -16.61 -9.61 -6.24
CA LEU A 5 -17.23 -8.28 -6.15
C LEU A 5 -16.46 -7.37 -5.19
N MET A 6 -16.03 -7.90 -4.03
CA MET A 6 -15.20 -7.15 -3.06
C MET A 6 -13.88 -6.65 -3.67
N GLY A 7 -13.20 -7.47 -4.48
CA GLY A 7 -11.99 -7.04 -5.19
C GLY A 7 -12.25 -5.95 -6.24
N ALA A 8 -13.39 -6.02 -6.94
CA ALA A 8 -13.78 -4.99 -7.89
C ALA A 8 -14.13 -3.66 -7.19
N ASP A 9 -14.80 -3.70 -6.04
CA ASP A 9 -15.13 -2.51 -5.26
C ASP A 9 -13.87 -1.76 -4.81
N VAL A 10 -12.81 -2.47 -4.45
CA VAL A 10 -11.50 -1.89 -4.10
C VAL A 10 -10.86 -1.17 -5.28
N CYS A 11 -10.89 -1.78 -6.48
CA CYS A 11 -10.40 -1.15 -7.70
C CYS A 11 -11.24 0.08 -8.10
N ILE A 12 -12.56 -0.01 -7.97
CA ILE A 12 -13.49 1.11 -8.25
C ILE A 12 -13.24 2.27 -7.26
N ALA A 13 -13.04 1.98 -5.98
CA ALA A 13 -12.70 2.98 -4.99
C ALA A 13 -11.37 3.67 -5.32
N ARG A 14 -10.34 2.91 -5.74
CA ARG A 14 -9.05 3.48 -6.15
C ARG A 14 -9.18 4.39 -7.37
N GLU A 15 -9.96 3.99 -8.36
CA GLU A 15 -10.21 4.82 -9.55
C GLU A 15 -10.93 6.12 -9.16
N ARG A 16 -11.97 6.02 -8.33
CA ARG A 16 -12.72 7.19 -7.82
C ARG A 16 -11.86 8.15 -7.01
N ALA A 17 -10.86 7.63 -6.28
CA ALA A 17 -9.93 8.47 -5.52
C ALA A 17 -9.11 9.43 -6.41
N GLY A 18 -8.99 9.16 -7.71
CA GLY A 18 -8.43 10.14 -8.66
C GLY A 18 -9.25 11.43 -8.76
N HIS A 19 -10.55 11.36 -8.47
CA HIS A 19 -11.50 12.47 -8.58
C HIS A 19 -11.95 13.01 -7.22
N ASP A 20 -12.27 12.15 -6.26
CA ASP A 20 -12.73 12.50 -4.92
C ASP A 20 -12.14 11.55 -3.87
N ARG A 21 -11.03 11.98 -3.27
CA ARG A 21 -10.32 11.21 -2.24
C ARG A 21 -11.11 11.13 -0.94
N ASP A 22 -11.81 12.20 -0.57
CA ASP A 22 -12.51 12.30 0.71
C ASP A 22 -13.69 11.34 0.79
N SER A 23 -14.39 11.12 -0.33
CA SER A 23 -15.46 10.13 -0.41
C SER A 23 -14.94 8.69 -0.57
N ALA A 24 -13.76 8.49 -1.17
CA ALA A 24 -13.20 7.16 -1.44
C ALA A 24 -12.56 6.53 -0.20
N ILE A 25 -11.87 7.32 0.64
CA ILE A 25 -11.15 6.82 1.82
C ILE A 25 -12.08 6.07 2.80
N PRO A 26 -13.27 6.57 3.18
CA PRO A 26 -14.20 5.84 4.05
C PRO A 26 -14.62 4.48 3.48
N GLN A 27 -14.80 4.38 2.15
CA GLN A 27 -15.16 3.12 1.49
C GLN A 27 -14.00 2.11 1.56
N MET A 28 -12.76 2.57 1.34
CA MET A 28 -11.57 1.72 1.46
C MET A 28 -11.35 1.21 2.89
N ARG A 29 -11.61 2.04 3.90
CA ARG A 29 -11.53 1.64 5.32
C ARG A 29 -12.53 0.51 5.62
N ALA A 30 -13.79 0.69 5.23
CA ALA A 30 -14.82 -0.33 5.43
C ALA A 30 -14.48 -1.63 4.71
N ALA A 31 -14.06 -1.56 3.44
CA ALA A 31 -13.63 -2.73 2.68
C ALA A 31 -12.43 -3.44 3.33
N MET A 32 -11.45 -2.68 3.83
CA MET A 32 -10.29 -3.23 4.54
C MET A 32 -10.74 -3.99 5.79
N ASP A 33 -11.66 -3.42 6.58
CA ASP A 33 -12.20 -4.07 7.78
C ASP A 33 -12.91 -5.38 7.43
N ASP A 34 -13.82 -5.35 6.46
CA ASP A 34 -14.57 -6.54 6.03
C ASP A 34 -13.64 -7.65 5.51
N LEU A 35 -12.61 -7.29 4.72
CA LEU A 35 -11.65 -8.23 4.15
C LEU A 35 -10.77 -8.89 5.21
N PHE A 36 -10.34 -8.14 6.23
CA PHE A 36 -9.60 -8.71 7.35
C PHE A 36 -10.48 -9.59 8.24
N GLN A 37 -11.74 -9.23 8.49
CA GLN A 37 -12.67 -10.08 9.23
C GLN A 37 -13.01 -11.38 8.48
N ALA A 38 -12.98 -11.36 7.16
CA ALA A 38 -13.23 -12.52 6.32
C ALA A 38 -11.98 -13.38 6.02
N ASP A 39 -10.85 -13.14 6.69
CA ASP A 39 -9.55 -13.80 6.43
C ASP A 39 -9.10 -13.73 4.96
N CYS A 40 -9.55 -12.70 4.24
CA CYS A 40 -9.29 -12.51 2.83
C CYS A 40 -7.97 -11.77 2.60
N HIS A 41 -6.88 -12.37 3.09
CA HIS A 41 -5.58 -11.73 3.25
C HIS A 41 -5.02 -11.06 1.98
N PHE A 42 -5.15 -11.70 0.82
CA PHE A 42 -4.65 -11.11 -0.45
C PHE A 42 -5.34 -9.78 -0.77
N TYR A 43 -6.66 -9.74 -0.69
CA TYR A 43 -7.41 -8.51 -0.95
C TYR A 43 -7.24 -7.51 0.19
N GLY A 44 -7.11 -7.95 1.44
CA GLY A 44 -6.71 -7.09 2.56
C GLY A 44 -5.40 -6.34 2.28
N ILE A 45 -4.36 -7.05 1.81
CA ILE A 45 -3.07 -6.47 1.43
C ILE A 45 -3.23 -5.39 0.34
N LEU A 46 -4.00 -5.70 -0.71
CA LEU A 46 -4.23 -4.75 -1.82
C LEU A 46 -4.99 -3.50 -1.35
N THR A 47 -6.06 -3.67 -0.57
CA THR A 47 -6.88 -2.56 -0.07
C THR A 47 -6.09 -1.65 0.86
N THR A 48 -5.30 -2.22 1.78
CA THR A 48 -4.42 -1.42 2.64
C THR A 48 -3.44 -0.58 1.81
N SER A 49 -2.91 -1.15 0.74
CA SER A 49 -1.97 -0.45 -0.13
C SER A 49 -2.60 0.75 -0.84
N PHE A 50 -3.81 0.58 -1.38
CA PHE A 50 -4.54 1.68 -2.02
C PHE A 50 -5.00 2.75 -1.02
N LEU A 51 -5.41 2.35 0.20
CA LEU A 51 -5.75 3.30 1.25
C LEU A 51 -4.55 4.16 1.61
N VAL A 52 -3.39 3.55 1.90
CA VAL A 52 -2.16 4.28 2.23
C VAL A 52 -1.74 5.22 1.09
N GLU A 53 -1.74 4.76 -0.16
CA GLU A 53 -1.43 5.63 -1.29
C GLU A 53 -2.38 6.83 -1.40
N THR A 54 -3.68 6.59 -1.23
CA THR A 54 -4.69 7.64 -1.30
C THR A 54 -4.53 8.65 -0.16
N LEU A 55 -4.20 8.19 1.06
CA LEU A 55 -3.86 9.05 2.20
C LEU A 55 -2.61 9.88 1.93
N MET A 56 -1.55 9.29 1.37
CA MET A 56 -0.33 10.04 1.01
C MET A 56 -0.57 11.07 -0.09
N GLU A 57 -1.44 10.77 -1.06
CA GLU A 57 -1.82 11.71 -2.11
C GLU A 57 -2.72 12.86 -1.59
N ARG A 58 -3.56 12.58 -0.59
CA ARG A 58 -4.44 13.58 0.02
C ARG A 58 -3.67 14.53 0.95
N GLY A 59 -2.79 14.01 1.80
CA GLY A 59 -1.81 14.80 2.56
C GLY A 59 -2.40 15.71 3.64
N LEU A 60 -3.56 15.38 4.21
CA LEU A 60 -4.15 16.12 5.33
C LEU A 60 -3.51 15.75 6.68
N ASP A 61 -3.70 16.64 7.66
CA ASP A 61 -3.34 16.37 9.05
C ASP A 61 -4.02 15.09 9.55
N GLY A 62 -3.20 14.10 9.92
CA GLY A 62 -3.66 12.78 10.38
C GLY A 62 -3.52 11.65 9.35
N ASP A 63 -3.35 11.95 8.06
CA ASP A 63 -3.23 10.93 7.01
C ASP A 63 -1.99 10.04 7.20
N VAL A 64 -0.89 10.64 7.69
CA VAL A 64 0.35 9.92 8.00
C VAL A 64 0.17 8.96 9.17
N ALA A 65 -0.48 9.41 10.24
CA ALA A 65 -0.73 8.59 11.42
C ALA A 65 -1.68 7.42 11.09
N GLU A 66 -2.69 7.67 10.27
CA GLU A 66 -3.60 6.61 9.82
C GLU A 66 -2.89 5.58 8.92
N ALA A 67 -2.06 6.05 7.99
CA ALA A 67 -1.27 5.16 7.14
C ALA A 67 -0.33 4.28 7.97
N GLU A 68 0.29 4.82 9.02
CA GLU A 68 1.12 4.06 9.95
C GLU A 68 0.31 2.94 10.64
N VAL A 69 -0.87 3.25 11.18
CA VAL A 69 -1.76 2.25 11.79
C VAL A 69 -2.16 1.16 10.79
N ALA A 70 -2.50 1.53 9.56
CA ALA A 70 -2.87 0.57 8.53
C ALA A 70 -1.70 -0.36 8.13
N ILE A 71 -0.48 0.19 8.04
CA ILE A 71 0.74 -0.58 7.76
C ILE A 71 1.06 -1.54 8.90
N GLU A 72 0.94 -1.12 10.15
CA GLU A 72 1.20 -1.98 11.31
C GLU A 72 0.18 -3.12 11.41
N ARG A 73 -1.10 -2.84 11.13
CA ARG A 73 -2.11 -3.89 11.02
C ARG A 73 -1.77 -4.91 9.94
N LEU A 74 -1.33 -4.46 8.76
CA LEU A 74 -0.90 -5.33 7.67
C LEU A 74 0.34 -6.17 8.05
N ALA A 75 1.28 -5.58 8.78
CA ALA A 75 2.48 -6.27 9.24
C ALA A 75 2.16 -7.36 10.29
N ALA A 76 1.12 -7.16 11.10
CA ALA A 76 0.67 -8.11 12.12
C ALA A 76 -0.08 -9.33 11.55
N VAL A 77 -0.50 -9.29 10.28
CA VAL A 77 -1.15 -10.43 9.61
C VAL A 77 -0.22 -11.63 9.64
N ARG A 78 -0.63 -12.72 10.29
CA ARG A 78 0.08 -13.99 10.27
C ARG A 78 -0.03 -14.58 8.87
N ALA A 79 1.03 -14.44 8.09
CA ALA A 79 1.18 -15.24 6.89
C ALA A 79 1.52 -16.66 7.35
N ASP A 80 0.66 -17.63 7.07
CA ASP A 80 1.18 -18.97 6.80
C ASP A 80 2.26 -18.84 5.70
N GLU A 81 3.26 -19.72 5.74
CA GLU A 81 4.49 -19.68 4.94
C GLU A 81 4.32 -18.97 3.57
N GLY A 82 4.99 -17.83 3.38
CA GLY A 82 5.28 -17.34 2.04
C GLY A 82 4.33 -16.34 1.39
N LEU A 83 3.63 -15.47 2.13
CA LEU A 83 3.04 -14.26 1.52
C LEU A 83 4.12 -13.23 1.16
N VAL A 84 5.01 -13.59 0.23
CA VAL A 84 6.00 -12.70 -0.40
C VAL A 84 5.32 -11.43 -0.94
N ILE A 85 4.05 -11.55 -1.34
CA ILE A 85 3.20 -10.43 -1.73
C ILE A 85 2.97 -9.42 -0.59
N ARG A 86 2.76 -9.86 0.66
CA ARG A 86 2.65 -8.96 1.81
C ARG A 86 3.96 -8.21 2.01
N ASP A 87 5.08 -8.92 1.99
CA ASP A 87 6.38 -8.35 2.31
C ASP A 87 6.82 -7.30 1.27
N ILE A 88 6.58 -7.57 -0.02
CA ILE A 88 6.88 -6.59 -1.07
C ILE A 88 5.99 -5.35 -0.98
N TRP A 89 4.71 -5.49 -0.63
CA TRP A 89 3.84 -4.34 -0.36
C TRP A 89 4.32 -3.56 0.86
N LEU A 90 4.66 -4.23 1.96
CA LEU A 90 5.19 -3.55 3.16
C LEU A 90 6.46 -2.73 2.88
N LEU A 91 7.37 -3.23 2.04
CA LEU A 91 8.56 -2.46 1.63
C LEU A 91 8.16 -1.16 0.92
N ARG A 92 7.21 -1.22 -0.02
CA ARG A 92 6.72 -0.03 -0.71
C ARG A 92 6.03 0.95 0.24
N LEU A 93 5.11 0.47 1.06
CA LEU A 93 4.31 1.33 1.95
C LEU A 93 5.19 2.02 3.01
N ARG A 94 6.17 1.31 3.56
CA ARG A 94 7.15 1.88 4.49
C ARG A 94 8.07 2.92 3.82
N ALA A 95 8.40 2.74 2.54
CA ALA A 95 9.10 3.78 1.79
C ALA A 95 8.22 5.03 1.65
N LEU A 96 6.95 4.90 1.27
CA LEU A 96 6.03 6.03 1.18
C LEU A 96 5.89 6.77 2.52
N LEU A 97 5.73 6.03 3.62
CA LEU A 97 5.63 6.59 4.97
C LEU A 97 6.91 7.34 5.38
N ALA A 98 8.09 6.73 5.17
CA ALA A 98 9.36 7.39 5.45
C ALA A 98 9.52 8.69 4.67
N ARG A 99 9.08 8.72 3.40
CA ARG A 99 9.08 9.94 2.58
C ARG A 99 8.14 11.00 3.14
N ALA A 100 6.95 10.62 3.59
CA ALA A 100 6.00 11.56 4.20
C ALA A 100 6.54 12.18 5.49
N HIS A 101 7.34 11.44 6.27
CA HIS A 101 8.06 11.95 7.44
C HIS A 101 9.32 12.76 7.10
N GLY A 102 9.74 12.83 5.84
CA GLY A 102 11.04 13.43 5.47
C GLY A 102 12.26 12.61 5.90
N ASP A 103 12.08 11.33 6.22
CA ASP A 103 13.16 10.40 6.57
C ASP A 103 13.80 9.83 5.29
N ASP A 104 14.67 10.64 4.67
CA ASP A 104 15.36 10.32 3.43
C ASP A 104 16.26 9.07 3.53
N ALA A 105 16.75 8.75 4.73
CA ALA A 105 17.59 7.58 4.94
C ALA A 105 16.75 6.31 4.87
N ARG A 106 15.67 6.23 5.66
CA ARG A 106 14.76 5.07 5.63
C ARG A 106 14.00 4.96 4.32
N TYR A 107 13.63 6.08 3.71
CA TYR A 107 13.01 6.08 2.38
C TYR A 107 13.87 5.33 1.36
N ARG A 108 15.17 5.64 1.32
CA ARG A 108 16.11 4.99 0.39
C ARG A 108 16.29 3.51 0.69
N ASP A 109 16.47 3.13 1.96
CA ASP A 109 16.60 1.73 2.35
C ASP A 109 15.39 0.90 1.89
N PHE A 110 14.18 1.33 2.25
CA PHE A 110 12.97 0.61 1.88
C PHE A 110 12.73 0.59 0.37
N ARG A 111 12.97 1.70 -0.33
CA ARG A 111 12.82 1.79 -1.79
C ARG A 111 13.79 0.84 -2.52
N ASP A 112 15.04 0.78 -2.08
CA ASP A 112 16.05 -0.01 -2.78
C ASP A 112 15.84 -1.50 -2.54
N ARG A 113 15.46 -1.89 -1.31
CA ARG A 113 15.01 -3.26 -1.00
C ARG A 113 13.74 -3.64 -1.75
N TYR A 114 12.77 -2.73 -1.86
CA TYR A 114 11.57 -2.95 -2.66
C TYR A 114 11.91 -3.23 -4.13
N ARG A 115 12.77 -2.39 -4.72
CA ARG A 115 13.20 -2.52 -6.12
C ARG A 115 13.94 -3.83 -6.37
N GLU A 116 14.83 -4.21 -5.46
CA GLU A 116 15.58 -5.47 -5.55
C GLU A 116 14.65 -6.68 -5.47
N THR A 117 13.76 -6.71 -4.45
CA THR A 117 12.77 -7.78 -4.30
C THR A 117 11.84 -7.90 -5.52
N ALA A 118 11.35 -6.77 -6.05
CA ALA A 118 10.51 -6.76 -7.25
C ALA A 118 11.20 -7.39 -8.46
N ARG A 119 12.51 -7.13 -8.64
CA ARG A 119 13.32 -7.71 -9.72
C ARG A 119 13.58 -9.19 -9.52
N THR A 120 13.97 -9.59 -8.31
CA THR A 120 14.23 -11.01 -7.98
C THR A 120 13.00 -11.89 -8.22
N LEU A 121 11.81 -11.35 -7.96
CA LEU A 121 10.54 -12.06 -8.16
C LEU A 121 9.95 -11.88 -9.56
N ALA A 122 10.57 -11.07 -10.43
CA ALA A 122 10.05 -10.70 -11.75
C ALA A 122 8.60 -10.15 -11.72
N PHE A 123 8.25 -9.40 -10.67
CA PHE A 123 6.92 -8.79 -10.54
C PHE A 123 6.86 -7.48 -11.33
N GLU A 124 6.55 -7.57 -12.63
CA GLU A 124 6.58 -6.44 -13.57
C GLU A 124 5.83 -5.19 -13.10
N GLY A 125 4.62 -5.34 -12.54
CA GLY A 125 3.87 -4.20 -11.98
C GLY A 125 4.61 -3.52 -10.83
N HIS A 126 5.20 -4.31 -9.93
CA HIS A 126 6.02 -3.78 -8.84
C HIS A 126 7.34 -3.17 -9.33
N ILE A 127 7.94 -3.72 -10.37
CA ILE A 127 9.14 -3.15 -11.02
C ILE A 127 8.81 -1.76 -11.56
N ALA A 128 7.72 -1.61 -12.32
CA ALA A 128 7.28 -0.33 -12.86
C ALA A 128 7.03 0.70 -11.75
N TRP A 129 6.31 0.29 -10.69
CA TRP A 129 6.07 1.17 -9.54
C TRP A 129 7.35 1.55 -8.79
N ALA A 130 8.28 0.61 -8.59
CA ALA A 130 9.58 0.89 -7.96
C ALA A 130 10.44 1.86 -8.79
N GLN A 131 10.34 1.82 -10.13
CA GLN A 131 11.04 2.77 -11.01
C GLN A 131 10.44 4.18 -10.95
N ALA A 132 9.12 4.29 -10.77
CA ALA A 132 8.43 5.57 -10.62
C ALA A 132 8.73 6.27 -9.27
N MET A 133 9.22 5.54 -8.26
CA MET A 133 9.61 6.12 -6.97
C MET A 133 10.88 6.98 -7.12
N PRO A 134 10.86 8.27 -6.75
CA PRO A 134 11.99 9.17 -6.94
C PRO A 134 13.32 8.63 -6.43
N GLY A 135 14.30 8.58 -7.34
CA GLY A 135 15.72 8.64 -6.99
C GLY A 135 16.09 10.07 -6.59
N ARG A 136 17.20 10.26 -5.86
CA ARG A 136 17.83 11.59 -5.79
C ARG A 136 17.95 12.11 -7.23
N ARG A 137 17.57 13.37 -7.52
CA ARG A 137 18.10 14.02 -8.73
C ARG A 137 19.62 13.98 -8.55
N GLN A 138 20.31 13.28 -9.45
CA GLN A 138 21.75 13.42 -9.56
C GLN A 138 21.99 14.90 -9.90
N ALA A 139 22.61 15.61 -8.96
CA ALA A 139 23.16 16.94 -9.20
C ALA A 139 24.49 16.78 -9.93
#